data_AF-A0A437QPJ8-F1
#
_entry.id   AF-A0A437QPJ8-F1
#
_cell.length_a   1.000
_cell.length_b   1.000
_cell.length_c   1.000
_cell.angle_alpha   90.00
_cell.angle_beta   90.00
_cell.angle_gamma   90.00
#
_symmetry.space_group_name_H-M   'P 1'
#
loop_
_entity.id
_entity.type
_entity.pdbx_description
1 polymer ?
#
loop_
_entity_poly.entity_id
_entity_poly.type
_entity_poly.pdbx_seq_one_letter_code
_entity_poly.pdbx_strand_id
1 'polypeptide(L)'
;MSDEIDPAEFEAVLLARRHELSALREQSEGARAVVTLDQQSVGRLSRMDALQGQAMAQEQDRRRESELARVDAALHRIETGDFGYCISCDEPIAEKRLRLDPAVPTCVDCAGGAG
;
A
#
# COMPACT_ATOMS: atom_id res chain seq x y z
N MET A 1 21.11 -23.04 -12.78
CA MET A 1 19.70 -23.28 -12.41
C MET A 1 19.15 -21.90 -12.16
N SER A 2 18.55 -21.29 -13.17
CA SER A 2 18.14 -19.89 -13.14
C SER A 2 16.89 -19.81 -12.26
N ASP A 3 17.05 -19.29 -11.03
CA ASP A 3 15.95 -18.79 -10.21
C ASP A 3 15.45 -17.49 -10.87
N GLU A 4 14.83 -17.61 -12.03
CA GLU A 4 14.30 -16.50 -12.81
C GLU A 4 12.95 -16.14 -12.21
N ILE A 5 12.88 -14.99 -11.52
CA ILE A 5 11.65 -14.44 -10.95
C ILE A 5 10.70 -14.21 -12.12
N ASP A 6 9.56 -14.91 -12.19
CA ASP A 6 8.53 -14.67 -13.20
C ASP A 6 7.71 -13.43 -12.80
N PRO A 7 7.91 -12.25 -13.43
CA PRO A 7 7.23 -11.02 -13.03
C PRO A 7 5.71 -11.10 -13.22
N ALA A 8 5.23 -11.98 -14.12
CA ALA A 8 3.81 -12.09 -14.42
C ALA A 8 2.99 -12.65 -13.24
N GLU A 9 3.58 -13.55 -12.44
CA GLU A 9 2.92 -14.07 -11.23
C GLU A 9 2.71 -12.95 -10.20
N PHE A 10 3.72 -12.11 -10.01
CA PHE A 10 3.67 -10.99 -9.07
C PHE A 10 2.78 -9.86 -9.56
N GLU A 11 2.73 -9.61 -10.88
CA GLU A 11 1.85 -8.62 -11.49
C GLU A 11 0.39 -8.89 -11.14
N ALA A 12 -0.08 -10.14 -11.28
CA ALA A 12 -1.45 -10.51 -10.95
C ALA A 12 -1.80 -10.21 -9.48
N VAL A 13 -0.87 -10.51 -8.56
CA VAL A 13 -1.04 -10.21 -7.12
C VAL A 13 -1.09 -8.71 -6.86
N LEU A 14 -0.20 -7.94 -7.49
CA LEU A 14 -0.14 -6.48 -7.35
C LEU A 14 -1.38 -5.80 -7.93
N LEU A 15 -1.88 -6.25 -9.08
CA LEU A 15 -3.10 -5.76 -9.69
C LEU A 15 -4.33 -6.03 -8.82
N ALA A 16 -4.44 -7.24 -8.27
CA ALA A 16 -5.51 -7.58 -7.33
C ALA A 16 -5.45 -6.67 -6.09
N ARG A 17 -4.26 -6.46 -5.54
CA ARG A 17 -4.08 -5.58 -4.37
C ARG A 17 -4.41 -4.12 -4.68
N ARG A 18 -4.01 -3.60 -5.85
CA ARG A 18 -4.35 -2.26 -6.32
C ARG A 18 -5.85 -2.06 -6.42
N HIS A 19 -6.55 -3.03 -7.01
CA HIS A 19 -8.01 -3.00 -7.13
C HIS A 19 -8.69 -3.00 -5.76
N GLU A 20 -8.25 -3.87 -4.84
CA GLU A 20 -8.77 -3.91 -3.46
C GLU A 20 -8.59 -2.57 -2.74
N LEU A 21 -7.38 -1.98 -2.78
CA LEU A 21 -7.10 -0.69 -2.15
C LEU A 21 -7.95 0.44 -2.76
N SER A 22 -8.14 0.42 -4.08
CA SER A 22 -8.96 1.41 -4.79
C SER A 22 -10.43 1.31 -4.40
N ALA A 23 -10.97 0.09 -4.34
CA ALA A 23 -12.35 -0.17 -3.91
C ALA A 23 -12.59 0.24 -2.44
N LEU A 24 -11.61 -0.01 -1.56
CA LEU A 24 -11.69 0.41 -0.16
C LEU A 24 -11.69 1.94 0.00
N ARG A 25 -10.95 2.66 -0.84
CA ARG A 25 -10.94 4.14 -0.84
C ARG A 25 -12.29 4.69 -1.28
N GLU A 26 -12.85 4.19 -2.38
CA GLU A 26 -14.16 4.61 -2.89
C GLU A 26 -15.28 4.39 -1.84
N GLN A 27 -15.28 3.22 -1.19
CA GLN A 27 -16.23 2.93 -0.10
C GLN A 27 -16.03 3.86 1.11
N SER A 28 -14.78 4.15 1.48
CA SER A 28 -14.47 5.03 2.61
C SER A 28 -14.89 6.47 2.34
N GLU A 29 -14.72 6.96 1.12
CA GLU A 29 -15.17 8.28 0.69
C GLU A 29 -16.70 8.41 0.79
N GLY A 30 -17.44 7.40 0.29
CA GLY A 30 -18.89 7.35 0.40
C GLY A 30 -19.38 7.33 1.86
N ALA A 31 -18.74 6.54 2.71
CA ALA A 31 -19.09 6.46 4.14
C ALA A 31 -18.80 7.77 4.89
N ARG A 32 -17.69 8.46 4.58
CA ARG A 32 -17.39 9.77 5.19
C ARG A 32 -18.40 10.83 4.84
N ALA A 33 -18.83 10.90 3.59
CA ALA A 33 -19.80 11.88 3.14
C ALA A 33 -21.10 11.81 3.96
N VAL A 34 -21.54 10.59 4.31
CA VAL A 34 -22.71 10.36 5.17
C VAL A 34 -22.46 10.81 6.61
N VAL A 35 -21.31 10.46 7.19
CA VAL A 35 -20.97 10.81 8.60
C VAL A 35 -20.78 12.32 8.79
N THR A 36 -20.20 13.03 7.82
CA THR A 36 -20.02 14.49 7.89
C THR A 36 -21.37 15.22 7.99
N LEU A 37 -22.42 14.70 7.35
CA LEU A 37 -23.77 15.27 7.43
C LEU A 37 -24.38 15.10 8.85
N ASP A 38 -24.18 13.95 9.47
CA ASP A 38 -24.75 13.60 10.79
C ASP A 38 -24.11 14.38 11.95
N GLN A 39 -22.79 14.66 11.86
CA GLN A 39 -22.05 15.39 12.90
C GLN A 39 -22.52 16.83 13.14
N GLN A 40 -23.32 17.41 12.24
CA GLN A 40 -23.91 18.73 12.44
C GLN A 40 -25.01 18.75 13.53
N SER A 41 -25.45 17.58 14.00
CA SER A 41 -26.58 17.43 14.92
C SER A 41 -26.24 16.92 16.34
N VAL A 42 -24.96 16.65 16.66
CA VAL A 42 -24.57 15.91 17.88
C VAL A 42 -24.04 16.76 19.07
N GLY A 43 -24.29 16.29 20.30
CA GLY A 43 -23.91 16.94 21.57
C GLY A 43 -22.42 16.86 21.95
N ARG A 44 -22.01 17.51 23.07
CA ARG A 44 -20.59 17.72 23.45
C ARG A 44 -19.74 16.45 23.63
N LEU A 45 -20.26 15.38 24.25
CA LEU A 45 -19.50 14.12 24.43
C LEU A 45 -19.26 13.42 23.08
N SER A 46 -20.31 13.36 22.25
CA SER A 46 -20.25 12.79 20.90
C SER A 46 -19.26 13.52 19.98
N ARG A 47 -18.99 14.81 20.20
CA ARG A 47 -17.97 15.56 19.46
C ARG A 47 -16.54 15.08 19.72
N MET A 48 -16.21 14.67 20.95
CA MET A 48 -14.87 14.16 21.27
C MET A 48 -14.63 12.79 20.62
N ASP A 49 -15.63 11.91 20.69
CA ASP A 49 -15.58 10.60 20.04
C ASP A 49 -15.53 10.76 18.50
N ALA A 50 -16.28 11.71 17.95
CA ALA A 50 -16.25 12.02 16.51
C ALA A 50 -14.87 12.50 16.04
N LEU A 51 -14.17 13.33 16.82
CA LEU A 51 -12.81 13.78 16.49
C LEU A 51 -11.79 12.63 16.53
N GLN A 52 -11.87 11.74 17.53
CA GLN A 52 -11.03 10.54 17.57
C GLN A 52 -11.33 9.61 16.39
N GLY A 53 -12.60 9.41 16.07
CA GLY A 53 -13.03 8.64 14.89
C GLY A 53 -12.49 9.23 13.59
N GLN A 54 -12.53 10.55 13.45
CA GLN A 54 -11.99 11.25 12.28
C GLN A 54 -10.47 11.07 12.17
N ALA A 55 -9.72 11.24 13.26
CA ALA A 55 -8.26 11.06 13.27
C ALA A 55 -7.85 9.62 12.89
N MET A 56 -8.55 8.61 13.42
CA MET A 56 -8.31 7.22 13.04
C MET A 56 -8.61 6.97 11.55
N ALA A 57 -9.72 7.50 11.03
CA ALA A 57 -10.09 7.35 9.63
C ALA A 57 -9.09 8.02 8.68
N GLN A 58 -8.52 9.17 9.07
CA GLN A 58 -7.48 9.87 8.31
C GLN A 58 -6.17 9.08 8.26
N GLU A 59 -5.74 8.49 9.38
CA GLU A 59 -4.51 7.67 9.39
C GLU A 59 -4.69 6.38 8.57
N GLN A 60 -5.88 5.78 8.59
CA GLN A 60 -6.18 4.62 7.73
C GLN A 60 -6.08 4.96 6.24
N ASP A 61 -6.53 6.15 5.82
CA ASP A 61 -6.35 6.60 4.43
C ASP A 61 -4.90 6.79 4.08
N ARG A 62 -4.16 7.50 4.93
CA ARG A 62 -2.75 7.78 4.68
C ARG A 62 -1.95 6.48 4.51
N ARG A 63 -2.29 5.45 5.28
CA ARG A 63 -1.70 4.10 5.13
C ARG A 63 -2.09 3.46 3.80
N ARG A 64 -3.38 3.52 3.42
CA ARG A 64 -3.86 2.99 2.13
C ARG A 64 -3.22 3.70 0.93
N GLU A 65 -3.04 5.01 0.99
CA GLU A 65 -2.38 5.80 -0.05
C GLU A 65 -0.90 5.45 -0.18
N SER A 66 -0.19 5.32 0.95
CA SER A 66 1.21 4.88 0.96
C SER A 66 1.35 3.46 0.38
N GLU A 67 0.43 2.56 0.72
CA GLU A 67 0.43 1.21 0.17
C GLU A 67 0.15 1.19 -1.34
N LEU A 68 -0.84 1.95 -1.80
CA LEU A 68 -1.16 2.08 -3.23
C LEU A 68 0.05 2.59 -4.02
N ALA A 69 0.73 3.62 -3.51
CA ALA A 69 1.95 4.15 -4.12
C ALA A 69 3.06 3.10 -4.23
N ARG A 70 3.24 2.23 -3.22
CA ARG A 70 4.20 1.12 -3.27
C ARG A 70 3.81 0.08 -4.33
N VAL A 71 2.53 -0.26 -4.42
CA VAL A 71 2.00 -1.21 -5.42
C VAL A 71 2.19 -0.67 -6.83
N ASP A 72 1.84 0.60 -7.07
CA ASP A 72 2.01 1.24 -8.37
C ASP A 72 3.49 1.32 -8.77
N ALA A 73 4.38 1.63 -7.83
CA ALA A 73 5.83 1.62 -8.09
C ALA A 73 6.37 0.21 -8.41
N ALA A 74 5.79 -0.84 -7.83
CA ALA A 74 6.17 -2.22 -8.14
C ALA A 74 5.67 -2.66 -9.51
N LEU A 75 4.43 -2.31 -9.88
CA LEU A 75 3.90 -2.51 -11.22
C LEU A 75 4.74 -1.79 -12.27
N HIS A 76 5.13 -0.54 -11.99
CA HIS A 76 6.02 0.20 -12.90
C HIS A 76 7.37 -0.49 -13.10
N ARG A 77 7.96 -1.06 -12.05
CA ARG A 77 9.20 -1.84 -12.17
C ARG A 77 9.02 -3.11 -13.00
N ILE A 78 7.84 -3.73 -12.96
CA ILE A 78 7.52 -4.87 -13.85
C ILE A 78 7.49 -4.39 -15.31
N GLU A 79 6.84 -3.25 -15.57
CA GLU A 79 6.76 -2.67 -16.92
C GLU A 79 8.13 -2.25 -17.48
N THR A 80 9.04 -1.73 -16.64
CA THR A 80 10.38 -1.32 -17.06
C THR A 80 11.39 -2.47 -17.11
N GLY A 81 11.07 -3.63 -16.53
CA GLY A 81 11.96 -4.77 -16.42
C GLY A 81 12.93 -4.70 -15.22
N ASP A 82 12.75 -3.75 -14.31
CA ASP A 82 13.57 -3.59 -13.09
C ASP A 82 13.01 -4.35 -11.89
N PHE A 83 11.93 -5.11 -12.07
CA PHE A 83 11.33 -5.89 -11.00
C PHE A 83 12.30 -6.98 -10.52
N GLY A 84 12.37 -7.13 -9.19
CA GLY A 84 13.29 -8.07 -8.55
C GLY A 84 14.65 -7.50 -8.20
N TYR A 85 14.93 -6.22 -8.48
CA TYR A 85 16.17 -5.54 -8.08
C TYR A 85 15.93 -4.47 -7.01
N CYS A 86 16.91 -4.32 -6.12
CA CYS A 86 16.90 -3.35 -5.03
C CYS A 86 17.16 -1.93 -5.58
N ILE A 87 16.27 -0.98 -5.29
CA ILE A 87 16.43 0.41 -5.76
C ILE A 87 17.61 1.17 -5.14
N SER A 88 18.28 0.59 -4.15
CA SER A 88 19.37 1.24 -3.40
C SER A 88 20.76 0.71 -3.76
N CYS A 89 20.87 -0.58 -4.08
CA CYS A 89 22.15 -1.22 -4.39
C CYS A 89 22.17 -1.97 -5.73
N ASP A 90 21.05 -1.98 -6.46
CA ASP A 90 20.85 -2.72 -7.72
C ASP A 90 21.08 -4.24 -7.62
N GLU A 91 21.12 -4.79 -6.40
CA GLU A 91 21.26 -6.23 -6.19
C GLU A 91 19.90 -6.95 -6.26
N PRO A 92 19.89 -8.25 -6.64
CA PRO A 92 18.66 -9.05 -6.65
C PRO A 92 18.01 -9.12 -5.27
N ILE A 93 16.69 -8.87 -5.23
CA ILE A 93 15.85 -9.08 -4.06
C ILE A 93 15.53 -10.58 -3.99
N ALA A 94 15.78 -11.18 -2.82
CA ALA A 94 15.46 -12.59 -2.60
C ALA A 94 13.99 -12.89 -2.91
N GLU A 95 13.73 -13.91 -3.74
CA GLU A 95 12.37 -14.30 -4.17
C GLU A 95 11.42 -14.51 -2.98
N LYS A 96 11.88 -15.15 -1.90
CA LYS A 96 11.10 -15.34 -0.68
C LYS A 96 10.55 -14.03 -0.10
N ARG A 97 11.28 -12.92 -0.28
CA ARG A 97 10.87 -11.58 0.17
C ARG A 97 9.79 -11.00 -0.74
N LEU A 98 9.93 -11.16 -2.06
CA LEU A 98 8.91 -10.74 -3.04
C LEU A 98 7.62 -11.58 -2.93
N ARG A 99 7.72 -12.86 -2.61
CA ARG A 99 6.55 -13.71 -2.31
C ARG A 99 5.83 -13.30 -1.02
N LEU A 100 6.53 -12.68 -0.06
CA LEU A 100 5.93 -12.15 1.16
C LEU A 100 5.31 -10.76 0.92
N ASP A 101 6.02 -9.87 0.24
CA ASP A 101 5.53 -8.55 -0.17
C ASP A 101 6.14 -8.18 -1.54
N PRO A 102 5.38 -8.31 -2.64
CA PRO A 102 5.87 -7.98 -3.98
C PRO A 102 6.04 -6.47 -4.20
N ALA A 103 5.51 -5.63 -3.31
CA ALA A 103 5.65 -4.19 -3.39
C ALA A 103 6.95 -3.68 -2.73
N VAL A 104 7.77 -4.57 -2.14
CA VAL A 104 9.04 -4.18 -1.52
C VAL A 104 10.03 -3.62 -2.56
N PRO A 105 10.63 -2.45 -2.31
CA PRO A 105 11.62 -1.86 -3.21
C PRO A 105 13.07 -2.23 -2.89
N THR A 106 13.35 -2.83 -1.73
CA THR A 106 14.72 -3.02 -1.22
C THR A 106 15.04 -4.45 -0.77
N CYS A 107 16.31 -4.83 -0.90
CA CYS A 107 16.86 -6.09 -0.39
C CYS A 107 16.87 -6.10 1.16
N VAL A 108 17.20 -7.26 1.74
CA VAL A 108 17.24 -7.42 3.20
C VAL A 108 18.31 -6.53 3.85
N ASP A 109 19.46 -6.37 3.19
CA ASP A 109 20.59 -5.60 3.73
C ASP A 109 20.29 -4.10 3.76
N CYS A 110 19.77 -3.54 2.66
CA CYS A 110 19.34 -2.15 2.61
C CYS A 110 18.16 -1.86 3.53
N ALA A 111 17.24 -2.82 3.73
CA ALA A 111 16.14 -2.67 4.66
C ALA A 111 16.59 -2.70 6.14
N GLY A 112 17.68 -3.41 6.44
CA GLY A 112 18.28 -3.47 7.77
C GLY A 112 19.15 -2.27 8.15
N GLY A 113 19.36 -1.32 7.22
CA GLY A 113 20.23 -0.15 7.43
C GLY A 113 21.73 -0.46 7.27
N ALA A 114 22.09 -1.53 6.57
CA ALA A 114 23.49 -1.89 6.30
C ALA A 114 24.04 -1.25 5.00
N GLY A 115 23.50 -0.10 4.59
CA GLY A 115 23.89 0.66 3.39
C GLY A 115 24.66 1.93 3.72
#